data_AF-A0A137PDT6-F1
#
_entry.id   AF-A0A137PDT6-F1
#
_cell.length_a   1.000
_cell.length_b   1.000
_cell.length_c   1.000
_cell.angle_alpha   90.00
_cell.angle_beta   90.00
_cell.angle_gamma   90.00
#
_symmetry.space_group_name_H-M   'P 1'
#
loop_
_entity.id
_entity.type
_entity.pdbx_description
1 polymer ?
#
loop_
_entity_poly.entity_id
_entity_poly.type
_entity_poly.pdbx_seq_one_letter_code
_entity_poly.pdbx_strand_id
1 'polypeptide(L)'
;MNAQQRLPNNYFGTYYGIIKSDEDAARVIEGCIQDRLPLIRTRLNESKRRLIDGGFVFVFKSNSRRERQSDNIQRWTDGKLWSPSKILDNFLIYCELIANYKPLNQSLDYHPDDMQDMEYLNNLSLDPHNELGVINKRYWIDNQKGIFIPKLDGLIKKTLTISLRSGDYHLIAYEFAQLPTNHEFPLLTPNNYLELSELKIDYLTENLKINRFKKA
;
A
#
# COMPACT_ATOMS: atom_id res chain seq x y z
N MET A 1 20.65 -14.21 -15.96
CA MET A 1 20.08 -12.90 -16.36
C MET A 1 18.62 -13.15 -16.68
N ASN A 2 17.70 -12.70 -15.83
CA ASN A 2 16.27 -12.78 -16.14
C ASN A 2 15.97 -11.73 -17.20
N ALA A 3 15.31 -12.13 -18.29
CA ALA A 3 14.89 -11.20 -19.34
C ALA A 3 13.97 -10.13 -18.73
N GLN A 4 14.32 -8.86 -18.88
CA GLN A 4 13.48 -7.75 -18.46
C GLN A 4 12.21 -7.71 -19.32
N GLN A 5 11.07 -7.48 -18.67
CA GLN A 5 9.77 -7.45 -19.32
C GLN A 5 9.39 -6.02 -19.70
N ARG A 6 8.46 -5.87 -20.65
CA ARG A 6 7.83 -4.59 -20.99
C ARG A 6 6.63 -4.35 -20.07
N LEU A 7 6.37 -3.10 -19.73
CA LEU A 7 5.20 -2.77 -18.92
C LEU A 7 3.90 -3.19 -19.64
N PRO A 8 2.99 -3.91 -18.95
CA PRO A 8 1.66 -4.19 -19.48
C PRO A 8 0.90 -2.88 -19.70
N ASN A 9 0.31 -2.73 -20.89
CA ASN A 9 -0.59 -1.62 -21.17
C ASN A 9 -1.92 -1.84 -20.43
N ASN A 10 -2.53 -0.75 -19.94
CA ASN A 10 -3.98 -0.65 -19.68
C ASN A 10 -4.52 -0.95 -18.25
N TYR A 11 -3.75 -0.68 -17.18
CA TYR A 11 -4.34 -0.60 -15.83
C TYR A 11 -4.84 0.81 -15.51
N PHE A 12 -5.91 0.93 -14.70
CA PHE A 12 -6.38 2.24 -14.23
C PHE A 12 -5.53 2.81 -13.08
N GLY A 13 -4.57 2.04 -12.57
CA GLY A 13 -3.55 2.46 -11.62
C GLY A 13 -2.28 2.96 -12.30
N THR A 14 -1.36 3.47 -11.50
CA THR A 14 -0.04 3.93 -11.93
C THR A 14 0.86 2.76 -12.33
N TYR A 15 0.83 1.67 -11.57
CA TYR A 15 1.63 0.48 -11.78
C TYR A 15 0.88 -0.74 -11.25
N TYR A 16 1.20 -1.94 -11.77
CA TYR A 16 0.67 -3.21 -11.28
C TYR A 16 1.83 -4.16 -10.95
N GLY A 17 2.03 -4.46 -9.67
CA GLY A 17 3.14 -5.26 -9.17
C GLY A 17 3.40 -5.05 -7.67
N ILE A 18 4.60 -5.38 -7.20
CA ILE A 18 5.00 -5.32 -5.78
C ILE A 18 5.96 -4.16 -5.54
N ILE A 19 5.81 -3.48 -4.40
CA ILE A 19 6.75 -2.46 -3.91
C ILE A 19 7.41 -3.00 -2.63
N LYS A 20 8.65 -3.49 -2.75
CA LYS A 20 9.35 -4.14 -1.62
C LYS A 20 10.21 -3.15 -0.82
N SER A 21 10.68 -2.09 -1.46
CA SER A 21 11.55 -1.10 -0.85
C SER A 21 11.15 0.33 -1.21
N ASP A 22 11.71 1.29 -0.48
CA ASP A 22 11.66 2.70 -0.85
C ASP A 22 12.35 2.97 -2.20
N GLU A 23 13.34 2.16 -2.58
CA GLU A 23 13.98 2.20 -3.90
C GLU A 23 13.01 1.79 -5.02
N ASP A 24 12.17 0.77 -4.81
CA ASP A 24 11.10 0.41 -5.75
C ASP A 24 10.08 1.55 -5.84
N ALA A 25 9.66 2.11 -4.69
CA ALA A 25 8.72 3.23 -4.65
C ALA A 25 9.27 4.46 -5.39
N ALA A 26 10.55 4.77 -5.20
CA ALA A 26 11.24 5.85 -5.88
C ALA A 26 11.28 5.65 -7.39
N ARG A 27 11.47 4.42 -7.89
CA ARG A 27 11.41 4.13 -9.34
C ARG A 27 10.04 4.38 -9.94
N VAL A 28 8.98 3.95 -9.27
CA VAL A 28 7.60 4.20 -9.75
C VAL A 28 7.30 5.70 -9.77
N ILE A 29 7.71 6.43 -8.74
CA ILE A 29 7.54 7.89 -8.68
C ILE A 29 8.34 8.59 -9.78
N GLU A 30 9.61 8.21 -10.00
CA GLU A 30 10.43 8.75 -11.10
C GLU A 30 9.79 8.43 -12.47
N GLY A 31 9.24 7.23 -12.64
CA GLY A 31 8.49 6.86 -13.84
C GLY A 31 7.29 7.78 -14.09
N CYS A 32 6.62 8.27 -13.04
CA CYS A 32 5.55 9.26 -13.16
C CYS A 32 6.09 10.65 -13.50
N ILE A 33 7.23 11.05 -12.92
CA ILE A 33 7.87 12.35 -13.16
C ILE A 33 8.34 12.47 -14.63
N GLN A 34 8.82 11.38 -15.20
CA GLN A 34 9.22 11.30 -16.61
C GLN A 34 8.06 10.94 -17.57
N ASP A 35 6.80 10.99 -17.10
CA ASP A 35 5.60 10.64 -17.87
C ASP A 35 5.63 9.23 -18.51
N ARG A 36 6.43 8.30 -17.98
CA ARG A 36 6.45 6.88 -18.38
C ARG A 36 5.35 6.06 -17.73
N LEU A 37 4.87 6.50 -16.57
CA LEU A 37 3.75 5.94 -15.83
C LEU A 37 2.68 7.00 -15.57
N PRO A 38 1.39 6.64 -15.54
CA PRO A 38 0.34 7.62 -15.32
C PRO A 38 0.31 8.09 -13.87
N LEU A 39 0.34 9.42 -13.69
CA LEU A 39 0.10 10.07 -12.40
C LEU A 39 -1.41 10.24 -12.17
N ILE A 40 -1.90 9.83 -11.00
CA ILE A 40 -3.29 10.04 -10.60
C ILE A 40 -3.49 11.50 -10.20
N ARG A 41 -4.35 12.21 -10.94
CA ARG A 41 -4.61 13.64 -10.76
C ARG A 41 -5.89 13.94 -9.99
N THR A 42 -6.89 13.06 -10.10
CA THR A 42 -8.22 13.23 -9.50
C THR A 42 -8.68 11.97 -8.79
N ARG A 43 -9.64 12.13 -7.87
CA ARG A 43 -10.17 11.00 -7.09
C ARG A 43 -10.76 9.94 -8.00
N LEU A 44 -10.50 8.67 -7.67
CA LEU A 44 -11.19 7.56 -8.30
C LEU A 44 -12.69 7.65 -8.05
N ASN A 45 -13.49 7.36 -9.07
CA ASN A 45 -14.93 7.15 -8.93
C ASN A 45 -15.20 5.84 -8.19
N GLU A 46 -16.45 5.65 -7.76
CA GLU A 46 -16.84 4.50 -6.95
C GLU A 46 -16.58 3.16 -7.65
N SER A 47 -16.88 3.07 -8.95
CA SER A 47 -16.62 1.85 -9.75
C SER A 47 -15.14 1.47 -9.75
N LYS A 48 -14.23 2.42 -9.97
CA LYS A 48 -12.78 2.15 -9.93
C LYS A 48 -12.29 1.79 -8.53
N ARG A 49 -12.86 2.39 -7.47
CA ARG A 49 -12.52 2.03 -6.09
C ARG A 49 -12.87 0.58 -5.75
N ARG A 50 -14.01 0.09 -6.25
CA ARG A 50 -14.41 -1.32 -6.09
C ARG A 50 -13.48 -2.30 -6.79
N LEU A 51 -12.79 -1.86 -7.84
CA LEU A 51 -11.82 -2.68 -8.60
C LEU A 51 -10.40 -2.65 -8.00
N ILE A 52 -10.16 -1.91 -6.92
CA ILE A 52 -8.87 -1.94 -6.23
C ILE A 52 -8.67 -3.31 -5.58
N ASP A 53 -7.58 -3.95 -5.96
CA ASP A 53 -7.16 -5.28 -5.50
C ASP A 53 -5.63 -5.35 -5.32
N GLY A 54 -5.12 -6.49 -4.88
CA GLY A 54 -3.69 -6.73 -4.73
C GLY A 54 -2.91 -6.55 -6.04
N GLY A 55 -1.75 -5.92 -5.93
CA GLY A 55 -0.87 -5.55 -7.04
C GLY A 55 -1.09 -4.11 -7.54
N PHE A 56 -2.23 -3.48 -7.29
CA PHE A 56 -2.44 -2.10 -7.73
C PHE A 56 -1.55 -1.11 -6.98
N VAL A 57 -0.88 -0.23 -7.72
CA VAL A 57 -0.10 0.89 -7.19
C VAL A 57 -0.59 2.19 -7.80
N PHE A 58 -0.77 3.21 -6.98
CA PHE A 58 -1.20 4.54 -7.37
C PHE A 58 -0.20 5.57 -6.88
N VAL A 59 0.15 6.53 -7.74
CA VAL A 59 0.93 7.71 -7.36
C VAL A 59 0.10 8.94 -7.64
N PHE A 60 -0.04 9.81 -6.64
CA PHE A 60 -0.61 11.14 -6.83
C PHE A 60 0.30 12.20 -6.24
N LYS A 61 0.25 13.40 -6.81
CA LYS A 61 0.99 14.55 -6.32
C LYS A 61 0.05 15.45 -5.54
N SER A 62 0.41 15.77 -4.29
CA SER A 62 -0.27 16.84 -3.56
C SER A 62 0.53 18.14 -3.70
N ASN A 63 -0.07 19.17 -4.29
CA ASN A 63 0.55 20.48 -4.33
C ASN A 63 0.56 21.12 -2.93
N SER A 64 1.53 22.02 -2.74
CA SER A 64 1.64 22.80 -1.50
C SER A 64 0.35 23.58 -1.20
N ARG A 65 0.14 23.96 0.06
CA ARG A 65 -1.07 24.60 0.61
C ARG A 65 -1.63 25.80 -0.19
N ARG A 66 -0.87 26.38 -1.14
CA ARG A 66 -1.23 27.57 -1.92
C ARG A 66 -1.98 27.28 -3.21
N GLU A 67 -1.95 26.05 -3.74
CA GLU A 67 -2.64 25.66 -4.98
C GLU A 67 -3.76 24.64 -4.71
N ARG A 68 -4.69 25.03 -3.84
CA ARG A 68 -5.91 24.25 -3.59
C ARG A 68 -6.92 24.47 -4.72
N GLN A 69 -6.76 23.73 -5.82
CA GLN A 69 -7.89 23.43 -6.72
C GLN A 69 -8.69 22.26 -6.14
N SER A 70 -10.02 22.31 -6.28
CA SER A 70 -10.98 21.38 -5.67
C SER A 70 -10.74 19.91 -6.02
N ASP A 71 -10.10 19.65 -7.15
CA ASP A 71 -10.01 18.31 -7.74
C ASP A 71 -8.73 17.56 -7.34
N ASN A 72 -7.80 18.25 -6.66
CA ASN A 72 -6.52 17.68 -6.24
C ASN A 72 -6.67 16.73 -5.05
N ILE A 73 -6.04 15.56 -5.13
CA ILE A 73 -6.02 14.58 -4.05
C ILE A 73 -5.12 15.08 -2.92
N GLN A 74 -5.70 15.30 -1.75
CA GLN A 74 -4.97 15.64 -0.52
C GLN A 74 -4.79 14.42 0.40
N ARG A 75 -5.73 13.48 0.32
CA ARG A 75 -5.75 12.22 1.08
C ARG A 75 -6.34 11.16 0.20
N TRP A 76 -5.67 10.01 0.16
CA TRP A 76 -6.16 8.84 -0.53
C TRP A 76 -7.39 8.25 0.18
N THR A 77 -8.40 7.87 -0.60
CA THR A 77 -9.66 7.32 -0.11
C THR A 77 -10.11 6.21 -1.05
N ASP A 78 -10.13 4.98 -0.57
CA ASP A 78 -10.45 3.77 -1.35
C ASP A 78 -11.81 3.14 -0.95
N GLY A 79 -12.40 3.57 0.17
CA GLY A 79 -13.69 3.05 0.64
C GLY A 79 -13.61 1.70 1.35
N LYS A 80 -12.41 1.17 1.58
CA LYS A 80 -12.18 -0.04 2.38
C LYS A 80 -11.97 0.31 3.85
N LEU A 81 -12.20 -0.66 4.72
CA LEU A 81 -11.94 -0.52 6.15
C LEU A 81 -10.50 -0.93 6.46
N TRP A 82 -9.75 -0.05 7.12
CA TRP A 82 -8.32 -0.24 7.41
C TRP A 82 -8.03 -0.20 8.90
N SER A 83 -7.03 -0.96 9.34
CA SER A 83 -6.41 -0.82 10.65
C SER A 83 -5.82 0.59 10.87
N PRO A 84 -5.51 1.00 12.11
CA PRO A 84 -4.63 2.13 12.35
C PRO A 84 -3.28 1.93 11.64
N SER A 85 -2.60 3.00 11.23
CA SER A 85 -1.30 2.87 10.58
C SER A 85 -0.24 2.30 11.53
N LYS A 86 0.63 1.43 11.02
CA LYS A 86 1.90 1.07 11.66
C LYS A 86 3.08 1.39 10.77
N ILE A 87 4.22 1.67 11.39
CA ILE A 87 5.47 1.96 10.69
C ILE A 87 6.21 0.64 10.47
N LEU A 88 6.52 0.34 9.21
CA LEU A 88 7.44 -0.73 8.82
C LEU A 88 8.43 -0.13 7.82
N ASP A 89 9.70 -0.08 8.22
CA ASP A 89 10.76 0.63 7.50
C ASP A 89 10.34 2.07 7.16
N ASN A 90 10.27 2.41 5.87
CA ASN A 90 9.88 3.74 5.38
C ASN A 90 8.39 3.84 5.00
N PHE A 91 7.61 2.81 5.28
CA PHE A 91 6.20 2.73 4.92
C PHE A 91 5.28 2.88 6.14
N LEU A 92 4.12 3.48 5.92
CA LEU A 92 2.95 3.21 6.75
C LEU A 92 2.21 2.01 6.16
N ILE A 93 1.93 1.03 7.00
CA ILE A 93 1.24 -0.19 6.67
C ILE A 93 -0.14 -0.19 7.33
N TYR A 94 -1.11 -0.71 6.59
CA TYR A 94 -2.49 -0.92 7.02
C TYR A 94 -2.92 -2.31 6.56
N CYS A 95 -3.77 -2.99 7.31
CA CYS A 95 -4.45 -4.20 6.85
C CYS A 95 -5.95 -3.93 6.70
N GLU A 96 -6.57 -4.57 5.72
CA GLU A 96 -8.02 -4.57 5.56
C GLU A 96 -8.67 -5.38 6.68
N LEU A 97 -9.79 -4.91 7.20
CA LEU A 97 -10.45 -5.51 8.36
C LEU A 97 -11.79 -6.14 7.99
N ILE A 98 -12.14 -7.22 8.70
CA ILE A 98 -13.45 -7.91 8.57
C ILE A 98 -14.59 -6.99 9.01
N ALA A 99 -14.42 -6.27 10.11
CA ALA A 99 -15.42 -5.35 10.66
C ALA A 99 -14.75 -4.23 11.47
N ASN A 100 -15.53 -3.15 11.71
CA ASN A 100 -15.10 -2.02 12.53
C ASN A 100 -14.79 -2.46 13.97
N TYR A 101 -13.81 -1.77 14.57
CA TYR A 101 -13.49 -1.66 16.01
C TYR A 101 -14.54 -2.27 16.96
N LYS A 102 -14.12 -3.19 17.83
CA LYS A 102 -14.90 -3.56 19.03
C LYS A 102 -14.06 -3.41 20.32
N PRO A 103 -14.64 -2.83 21.39
CA PRO A 103 -13.97 -2.72 22.68
C PRO A 103 -13.63 -4.11 23.26
N LEU A 104 -12.53 -4.20 24.03
CA LEU A 104 -12.03 -5.47 24.62
C LEU A 104 -13.06 -6.23 25.48
N ASN A 105 -14.08 -5.53 25.99
CA ASN A 105 -14.99 -6.04 27.02
C ASN A 105 -16.37 -6.48 26.47
N GLN A 106 -16.54 -6.58 25.16
CA GLN A 106 -17.82 -6.97 24.56
C GLN A 106 -17.74 -8.36 23.93
N SER A 107 -18.74 -9.21 24.21
CA SER A 107 -18.87 -10.52 23.57
C SER A 107 -19.01 -10.36 22.06
N LEU A 108 -18.40 -11.30 21.35
CA LEU A 108 -18.24 -11.19 19.91
C LEU A 108 -19.20 -12.17 19.23
N ASP A 109 -20.25 -11.65 18.61
CA ASP A 109 -21.08 -12.42 17.68
C ASP A 109 -20.33 -12.51 16.35
N TYR A 110 -19.42 -13.46 16.23
CA TYR A 110 -18.71 -13.76 14.99
C TYR A 110 -19.39 -14.87 14.21
N HIS A 111 -19.20 -14.87 12.89
CA HIS A 111 -19.51 -16.05 12.10
C HIS A 111 -18.52 -17.18 12.47
N PRO A 112 -18.93 -18.46 12.50
CA PRO A 112 -18.02 -19.58 12.77
C PRO A 112 -16.75 -19.57 11.90
N ASP A 113 -16.87 -19.20 10.63
CA ASP A 113 -15.72 -19.07 9.72
C ASP A 113 -14.72 -18.00 10.19
N ASP A 114 -15.20 -16.88 10.73
CA ASP A 114 -14.32 -15.83 11.28
C ASP A 114 -13.53 -16.34 12.50
N MET A 115 -14.08 -17.30 13.27
CA MET A 115 -13.37 -17.87 14.42
C MET A 115 -12.15 -18.69 14.00
N GLN A 116 -12.30 -19.49 12.93
CA GLN A 116 -11.21 -20.30 12.39
C GLN A 116 -10.10 -19.42 11.81
N ASP A 117 -10.47 -18.40 11.03
CA ASP A 117 -9.53 -17.41 10.50
C ASP A 117 -8.78 -16.69 11.63
N MET A 118 -9.48 -16.30 12.70
CA MET A 118 -8.84 -15.66 13.84
C MET A 118 -7.87 -16.55 14.60
N GLU A 119 -8.14 -17.85 14.72
CA GLU A 119 -7.19 -18.79 15.31
C GLU A 119 -5.94 -18.94 14.44
N TYR A 120 -6.13 -19.08 13.12
CA TYR A 120 -5.03 -19.11 12.16
C TYR A 120 -4.17 -17.84 12.25
N LEU A 121 -4.79 -16.65 12.19
CA LEU A 121 -4.12 -15.34 12.27
C LEU A 121 -3.35 -15.14 13.58
N ASN A 122 -3.78 -15.75 14.68
CA ASN A 122 -3.06 -15.70 15.96
C ASN A 122 -1.76 -16.51 15.97
N ASN A 123 -1.72 -17.58 15.18
CA ASN A 123 -0.63 -18.56 15.15
C ASN A 123 0.41 -18.26 14.07
N LEU A 124 0.18 -17.24 13.23
CA LEU A 124 1.18 -16.76 12.29
C LEU A 124 2.43 -16.22 13.00
N SER A 125 3.53 -16.08 12.26
CA SER A 125 4.71 -15.36 12.76
C SER A 125 4.32 -13.97 13.24
N LEU A 126 5.04 -13.44 14.24
CA LEU A 126 4.91 -12.04 14.67
C LEU A 126 5.94 -11.12 13.99
N ASP A 127 6.83 -11.67 13.17
CA ASP A 127 7.84 -10.90 12.45
C ASP A 127 7.17 -10.03 11.37
N PRO A 128 7.12 -8.70 11.54
CA PRO A 128 6.43 -7.83 10.60
C PRO A 128 7.18 -7.65 9.27
N HIS A 129 8.45 -8.10 9.17
CA HIS A 129 9.16 -8.14 7.89
C HIS A 129 8.72 -9.32 7.01
N ASN A 130 7.97 -10.26 7.58
CA ASN A 130 7.24 -11.27 6.83
C ASN A 130 5.83 -10.74 6.52
N GLU A 131 5.37 -10.90 5.28
CA GLU A 131 4.00 -10.55 4.85
C GLU A 131 2.94 -11.18 5.77
N LEU A 132 3.18 -12.43 6.21
CA LEU A 132 2.32 -13.14 7.16
C LEU A 132 2.30 -12.52 8.56
N GLY A 133 3.39 -11.86 8.98
CA GLY A 133 3.43 -11.23 10.29
C GLY A 133 2.65 -9.92 10.35
N VAL A 134 2.54 -9.22 9.22
CA VAL A 134 1.67 -8.04 9.11
C VAL A 134 0.21 -8.41 9.28
N ILE A 135 -0.22 -9.62 8.88
CA ILE A 135 -1.61 -10.06 9.10
C ILE A 135 -1.81 -10.80 10.41
N ASN A 136 -0.78 -10.97 11.25
CA ASN A 136 -0.98 -11.56 12.56
C ASN A 136 -1.96 -10.72 13.40
N LYS A 137 -3.02 -11.34 13.92
CA LYS A 137 -4.04 -10.65 14.72
C LYS A 137 -3.44 -9.88 15.90
N ARG A 138 -2.46 -10.47 16.59
CA ARG A 138 -1.79 -9.86 17.75
C ARG A 138 -0.99 -8.63 17.38
N TYR A 139 -0.54 -8.53 16.12
CA TYR A 139 0.10 -7.32 15.63
C TYR A 139 -0.89 -6.15 15.76
N TRP A 140 -2.17 -6.32 15.46
CA TRP A 140 -3.15 -5.23 15.46
C TRP A 140 -3.97 -5.11 16.75
N ILE A 141 -3.39 -5.44 17.89
CA ILE A 141 -3.96 -5.14 19.20
C ILE A 141 -3.49 -3.75 19.64
N ASP A 142 -4.42 -2.88 20.02
CA ASP A 142 -4.15 -1.57 20.60
C ASP A 142 -4.80 -1.49 21.98
N ASN A 143 -4.01 -1.23 23.02
CA ASN A 143 -4.51 -1.23 24.40
C ASN A 143 -5.55 -0.13 24.68
N GLN A 144 -5.57 0.95 23.88
CA GLN A 144 -6.52 2.04 24.00
C GLN A 144 -7.69 1.89 23.00
N LYS A 145 -7.40 1.31 21.82
CA LYS A 145 -8.33 1.22 20.70
C LYS A 145 -8.83 -0.20 20.43
N GLY A 146 -8.65 -1.14 21.34
CA GLY A 146 -9.21 -2.48 21.20
C GLY A 146 -8.50 -3.34 20.16
N ILE A 147 -9.24 -4.30 19.60
CA ILE A 147 -8.69 -5.32 18.70
C ILE A 147 -9.16 -5.03 17.29
N PHE A 148 -8.21 -4.96 16.35
CA PHE A 148 -8.49 -4.91 14.92
C PHE A 148 -8.20 -6.28 14.32
N ILE A 149 -9.19 -6.84 13.62
CA ILE A 149 -9.10 -8.20 13.07
C ILE A 149 -8.82 -8.10 11.57
N PRO A 150 -7.62 -8.47 11.12
CA PRO A 150 -7.29 -8.51 9.71
C PRO A 150 -8.20 -9.48 8.98
N LYS A 151 -8.59 -9.13 7.76
CA LYS A 151 -9.24 -10.03 6.82
C LYS A 151 -8.18 -10.95 6.20
N LEU A 152 -8.39 -12.27 6.25
CA LEU A 152 -7.40 -13.26 5.81
C LEU A 152 -7.14 -13.19 4.29
N ASP A 153 -8.21 -13.09 3.50
CA ASP A 153 -8.23 -12.84 2.05
C ASP A 153 -8.28 -11.33 1.72
N GLY A 154 -7.89 -10.48 2.67
CA GLY A 154 -7.93 -9.03 2.53
C GLY A 154 -6.70 -8.45 1.84
N LEU A 155 -6.65 -7.13 1.85
CA LEU A 155 -5.51 -6.37 1.34
C LEU A 155 -4.60 -5.85 2.45
N ILE A 156 -3.32 -5.74 2.12
CA ILE A 156 -2.35 -4.89 2.82
C ILE A 156 -2.18 -3.63 2.00
N LYS A 157 -2.24 -2.46 2.65
CA LYS A 157 -1.93 -1.18 2.01
C LYS A 157 -0.62 -0.63 2.57
N LYS A 158 0.33 -0.35 1.68
CA LYS A 158 1.58 0.35 1.99
C LYS A 158 1.53 1.77 1.43
N THR A 159 1.94 2.74 2.24
CA THR A 159 2.00 4.14 1.78
C THR A 159 3.35 4.74 2.09
N LEU A 160 3.91 5.47 1.13
CA LEU A 160 5.16 6.22 1.26
C LEU A 160 5.00 7.59 0.59
N THR A 161 5.60 8.61 1.19
CA THR A 161 5.64 9.97 0.63
C THR A 161 7.09 10.38 0.36
N ILE A 162 7.36 10.84 -0.87
CA ILE A 162 8.62 11.49 -1.25
C ILE A 162 8.34 12.97 -1.46
N SER A 163 8.96 13.81 -0.64
CA SER A 163 8.89 15.27 -0.75
C SER A 163 10.01 15.79 -1.64
N LEU A 164 9.65 16.38 -2.78
CA LEU A 164 10.57 17.01 -3.73
C LEU A 164 10.32 18.53 -3.76
N ARG A 165 11.25 19.30 -4.34
CA ARG A 165 11.05 20.75 -4.58
C ARG A 165 9.79 21.03 -5.40
N SER A 166 9.44 20.11 -6.31
CA SER A 166 8.27 20.24 -7.16
C SER A 166 6.96 19.89 -6.47
N GLY A 167 6.97 19.30 -5.26
CA GLY A 167 5.80 18.89 -4.49
C GLY A 167 5.97 17.54 -3.81
N ASP A 168 4.93 17.12 -3.07
CA ASP A 168 4.92 15.83 -2.38
C ASP A 168 4.26 14.77 -3.27
N TYR A 169 4.98 13.68 -3.52
CA TYR A 169 4.49 12.52 -4.25
C TYR A 169 4.12 11.43 -3.25
N HIS A 170 2.88 10.97 -3.34
CA HIS A 170 2.34 9.94 -2.46
C HIS A 170 2.13 8.67 -3.27
N LEU A 171 2.78 7.59 -2.84
CA LEU A 171 2.59 6.26 -3.38
C LEU A 171 1.70 5.45 -2.45
N ILE A 172 0.70 4.78 -3.04
CA ILE A 172 -0.21 3.86 -2.38
C ILE A 172 -0.10 2.52 -3.10
N ALA A 173 0.43 1.50 -2.42
CA ALA A 173 0.53 0.14 -2.95
C ALA A 173 -0.43 -0.79 -2.20
N TYR A 174 -1.11 -1.64 -2.97
CA TYR A 174 -1.97 -2.69 -2.47
C TYR A 174 -1.33 -4.04 -2.71
N GLU A 175 -1.28 -4.86 -1.67
CA GLU A 175 -0.77 -6.23 -1.73
C GLU A 175 -1.84 -7.17 -1.20
N PHE A 176 -1.83 -8.41 -1.68
CA PHE A 176 -2.67 -9.45 -1.11
C PHE A 176 -2.13 -9.81 0.28
N ALA A 177 -3.00 -9.90 1.29
CA ALA A 177 -2.65 -10.50 2.58
C ALA A 177 -2.20 -11.97 2.41
N GLN A 178 -2.88 -12.67 1.49
CA GLN A 178 -2.48 -13.97 0.98
C GLN A 178 -2.67 -13.99 -0.52
N LEU A 179 -1.60 -14.27 -1.26
CA LEU A 179 -1.68 -14.35 -2.72
C LEU A 179 -2.66 -15.46 -3.14
N PRO A 180 -3.68 -15.16 -3.97
CA PRO A 180 -4.62 -16.17 -4.43
C PRO A 180 -3.90 -17.27 -5.23
N THR A 181 -4.27 -18.53 -5.01
CA THR A 181 -3.69 -19.68 -5.73
C THR A 181 -3.87 -19.61 -7.24
N ASN A 182 -4.94 -18.97 -7.71
CA ASN A 182 -5.27 -18.81 -9.13
C ASN A 182 -4.82 -17.45 -9.70
N HIS A 183 -3.89 -16.74 -9.04
CA HIS A 183 -3.41 -15.46 -9.56
C HIS A 183 -2.62 -15.68 -10.85
N GLU A 184 -3.16 -15.19 -11.97
CA GLU A 184 -2.74 -15.56 -13.33
C GLU A 184 -1.33 -15.06 -13.71
N PHE A 185 -0.82 -14.00 -13.07
CA PHE A 185 0.42 -13.34 -13.50
C PHE A 185 1.33 -12.98 -12.32
N PRO A 186 2.65 -13.21 -12.43
CA PRO A 186 3.56 -12.84 -11.34
C PRO A 186 3.51 -11.33 -11.07
N LEU A 187 3.32 -10.97 -9.81
CA LEU A 187 3.49 -9.59 -9.37
C LEU A 187 5.00 -9.31 -9.26
N LEU A 188 5.51 -8.46 -10.15
CA LEU A 188 6.92 -8.14 -10.24
C LEU A 188 7.26 -6.80 -9.57
N THR A 189 8.53 -6.60 -9.22
CA THR A 189 8.98 -5.28 -8.76
C THR A 189 9.31 -4.39 -9.96
N PRO A 190 9.33 -3.06 -9.80
CA PRO A 190 9.64 -2.12 -10.89
C PRO A 190 10.96 -2.44 -11.60
N ASN A 191 11.94 -2.98 -10.86
CA ASN A 191 13.25 -3.38 -11.39
C ASN A 191 13.20 -4.50 -12.44
N ASN A 192 12.10 -5.23 -12.54
CA ASN A 192 11.93 -6.26 -13.57
C ASN A 192 11.48 -5.70 -14.92
N TYR A 193 11.13 -4.41 -14.99
CA TYR A 193 10.69 -3.74 -16.21
C TYR A 193 11.76 -2.80 -16.75
N LEU A 194 12.12 -2.96 -18.02
CA LEU A 194 13.19 -2.17 -18.66
C LEU A 194 12.93 -0.66 -18.54
N GLU A 195 11.68 -0.24 -18.75
CA GLU A 195 11.25 1.15 -18.70
C GLU A 195 11.51 1.83 -17.36
N LEU A 196 11.57 1.04 -16.28
CA LEU A 196 11.70 1.51 -14.91
C LEU A 196 13.07 1.21 -14.31
N SER A 197 13.72 0.10 -14.68
CA SER A 197 15.02 -0.29 -14.15
C SER A 197 16.15 0.65 -14.57
N GLU A 198 16.01 1.29 -15.74
CA GLU A 198 17.02 2.21 -16.29
C GLU A 198 16.83 3.67 -15.84
N LEU A 199 15.82 3.94 -15.03
CA LEU A 199 15.56 5.28 -14.53
C LEU A 199 16.68 5.71 -13.58
N LYS A 200 17.32 6.84 -13.91
CA LYS A 200 18.18 7.56 -12.97
C LYS A 200 17.31 8.32 -12.00
N ILE A 201 17.51 8.07 -10.71
CA ILE A 201 16.72 8.69 -9.64
C ILE A 201 17.60 9.74 -8.95
N ASP A 202 17.74 10.88 -9.60
CA ASP A 202 18.70 11.91 -9.19
C ASP A 202 18.37 12.52 -7.83
N TYR A 203 17.10 12.50 -7.41
CA TYR A 203 16.71 13.02 -6.12
C TYR A 203 17.11 12.13 -4.94
N LEU A 204 17.46 10.84 -5.12
CA LEU A 204 17.94 9.99 -4.00
C LEU A 204 19.29 10.46 -3.42
N THR A 205 20.11 11.17 -4.21
CA THR A 205 21.39 11.72 -3.76
C THR A 205 21.26 13.13 -3.17
N GLU A 206 20.19 13.86 -3.49
CA GLU A 206 19.93 15.22 -3.00
C GLU A 206 19.00 15.24 -1.78
N ASN A 207 19.56 15.17 -0.57
CA ASN A 207 18.91 15.58 0.69
C ASN A 207 17.41 15.28 0.82
N LEU A 208 16.99 14.05 0.46
CA LEU A 208 15.59 13.67 0.61
C LEU A 208 15.22 13.60 2.06
N LYS A 209 14.08 14.22 2.36
CA LYS A 209 13.26 13.78 3.47
C LYS A 209 12.30 12.73 2.91
N ILE A 210 12.78 11.49 2.81
CA ILE A 210 11.84 10.38 3.04
C ILE A 210 11.35 10.63 4.45
N ASN A 211 10.04 10.80 4.62
CA ASN A 211 9.46 10.97 5.95
C ASN A 211 9.67 9.66 6.71
N ARG A 212 10.87 9.46 7.26
CA ARG A 212 11.20 8.35 8.14
C ARG A 212 10.38 8.57 9.40
N PHE A 213 9.25 7.91 9.46
CA PHE A 213 8.36 7.98 10.61
C PHE A 213 9.15 7.49 11.82
N LYS A 214 9.44 8.39 12.76
CA LYS A 214 10.02 7.98 14.04
C LYS A 214 8.90 7.35 14.87
N LYS A 215 9.14 6.18 15.46
CA LYS A 215 8.32 5.70 16.57
C LYS A 215 8.33 6.81 17.63
N ALA A 216 7.14 7.28 18.00
CA ALA A 216 6.97 8.17 19.15
C ALA A 216 7.30 7.41 20.44
#